data_AF-A0A3Q1JSV4-F1
#
_entry.id   AF-A0A3Q1JSV4-F1
#
_cell.length_a   1.000
_cell.length_b   1.000
_cell.length_c   1.000
_cell.angle_alpha   90.00
_cell.angle_beta   90.00
_cell.angle_gamma   90.00
#
_symmetry.space_group_name_H-M   'P 1'
#
loop_
_entity.id
_entity.type
_entity.pdbx_description
1 polymer ?
#
loop_
_entity_poly.entity_id
_entity_poly.type
_entity_poly.pdbx_seq_one_letter_code
_entity_poly.pdbx_strand_id
1 'polypeptide(L)'
;MSGGATRREKKEQVKVQDRKLQKQDIVFLQWGALSHQQIEDLLQRSAEELQWELKEILGFKNYQTCMREAALLDYNVCGFWWAKEASFTPAQTSFTMAVLHMLLENIREKQMSLVENLMEFAKALGSACQCSTSEEDATSLLNTEEAIMLISYIRKSLFQKYRLYELHLSTPRDELLLGMERTIEVFTCQDAFTPLEEGISTHLFPDIQKNQEISDNLQLQEKTSATDQNDRNTVLPNT
;
A
#
# COMPACT_ATOMS: atom_id res chain seq x y z
N MET A 1 49.58 -69.44 -49.73
CA MET A 1 49.31 -68.15 -49.06
C MET A 1 47.92 -67.71 -49.52
N SER A 2 46.83 -68.29 -49.00
CA SER A 2 45.99 -67.77 -47.90
C SER A 2 45.79 -66.25 -48.05
N GLY A 3 44.65 -65.73 -48.52
CA GLY A 3 43.28 -65.99 -48.06
C GLY A 3 42.87 -64.83 -47.14
N GLY A 4 42.28 -63.76 -47.68
CA GLY A 4 42.06 -62.52 -46.93
C GLY A 4 40.85 -61.70 -47.39
N ALA A 5 39.68 -62.13 -46.91
CA ALA A 5 38.47 -61.38 -46.54
C ALA A 5 37.96 -60.19 -47.40
N THR A 6 36.85 -60.46 -48.10
CA THR A 6 35.81 -59.48 -48.43
C THR A 6 35.00 -59.16 -47.16
N ARG A 7 34.92 -57.90 -46.71
CA ARG A 7 33.86 -57.45 -45.79
C ARG A 7 33.40 -56.05 -46.14
N ARG A 8 32.13 -55.96 -46.57
CA ARG A 8 31.35 -54.73 -46.72
C ARG A 8 31.24 -54.03 -45.36
N GLU A 9 31.55 -52.74 -45.31
CA GLU A 9 30.99 -51.83 -44.32
C GLU A 9 30.22 -50.71 -45.01
N LYS A 10 29.07 -50.44 -44.42
CA LYS A 10 27.93 -49.67 -44.92
C LYS A 10 27.88 -48.43 -44.03
N LYS A 11 27.87 -47.25 -44.66
CA LYS A 11 27.42 -45.95 -44.14
C LYS A 11 27.82 -45.58 -42.70
N GLU A 12 28.63 -44.55 -42.59
CA GLU A 12 28.34 -43.48 -41.63
C GLU A 12 28.67 -42.11 -42.25
N GLN A 13 27.67 -41.52 -42.89
CA GLN A 13 27.66 -40.07 -43.08
C GLN A 13 27.44 -39.48 -41.70
N VAL A 14 28.51 -38.97 -41.08
CA VAL A 14 28.40 -38.10 -39.90
C VAL A 14 27.71 -36.84 -40.38
N LYS A 15 26.39 -36.84 -40.23
CA LYS A 15 25.52 -35.70 -40.44
C LYS A 15 25.96 -34.65 -39.42
N VAL A 16 26.52 -33.56 -39.92
CA VAL A 16 26.61 -32.27 -39.20
C VAL A 16 25.17 -31.91 -38.86
N GLN A 17 24.72 -32.37 -37.71
CA GLN A 17 23.48 -31.92 -37.12
C GLN A 17 23.88 -30.66 -36.38
N ASP A 18 23.69 -29.52 -37.03
CA ASP A 18 23.56 -28.22 -36.39
C ASP A 18 22.67 -28.40 -35.16
N ARG A 19 23.30 -28.52 -33.99
CA ARG A 19 22.63 -28.34 -32.72
C ARG A 19 22.33 -26.86 -32.70
N LYS A 20 21.14 -26.50 -33.19
CA LYS A 20 20.51 -25.22 -32.91
C LYS A 20 20.75 -24.93 -31.44
N LEU A 21 21.64 -23.97 -31.23
CA LEU A 21 21.94 -23.35 -29.96
C LEU A 21 20.58 -23.02 -29.34
N GLN A 22 20.24 -23.72 -28.25
CA GLN A 22 19.17 -23.24 -27.38
C GLN A 22 19.67 -21.89 -26.89
N LYS A 23 19.14 -20.81 -27.47
CA LYS A 23 19.22 -19.49 -26.87
C LYS A 23 18.74 -19.69 -25.43
N GLN A 24 19.65 -19.57 -24.48
CA GLN A 24 19.25 -19.25 -23.12
C GLN A 24 18.72 -17.83 -23.22
N ASP A 25 17.42 -17.70 -23.49
CA ASP A 25 16.74 -16.43 -23.32
C ASP A 25 16.95 -16.05 -21.85
N ILE A 26 17.65 -14.94 -21.61
CA ILE A 26 17.80 -14.36 -20.27
C ILE A 26 16.42 -13.83 -19.91
N VAL A 27 15.56 -14.68 -19.36
CA VAL A 27 14.22 -14.29 -18.92
C VAL A 27 14.33 -13.83 -17.48
N PHE A 28 14.58 -12.53 -17.30
CA PHE A 28 14.37 -11.87 -16.01
C PHE A 28 12.87 -11.80 -15.70
N LEU A 29 12.54 -11.66 -14.42
CA LEU A 29 11.16 -11.59 -13.97
C LEU A 29 10.45 -10.37 -14.61
N GLN A 30 9.27 -10.57 -15.21
CA GLN A 30 8.50 -9.49 -15.84
C GLN A 30 7.08 -9.48 -15.30
N TRP A 31 6.51 -8.28 -15.23
CA TRP A 31 5.15 -8.11 -14.73
C TRP A 31 4.16 -8.46 -15.84
N GLY A 32 3.64 -9.69 -15.80
CA GLY A 32 2.79 -10.23 -16.85
C GLY A 32 1.41 -9.56 -17.00
N ALA A 33 1.05 -8.62 -16.13
CA ALA A 33 -0.23 -7.92 -16.20
C ALA A 33 -0.25 -6.82 -17.28
N LEU A 34 0.91 -6.30 -17.70
CA LEU A 34 1.02 -5.19 -18.64
C LEU A 34 2.06 -5.46 -19.74
N SER A 35 1.75 -4.99 -20.94
CA SER A 35 2.71 -4.86 -22.03
C SER A 35 3.67 -3.69 -21.81
N HIS A 36 4.80 -3.71 -22.52
CA HIS A 36 5.81 -2.64 -22.46
C HIS A 36 5.22 -1.24 -22.75
N GLN A 37 4.41 -1.13 -23.80
CA GLN A 37 3.73 0.12 -24.19
C GLN A 37 2.79 0.62 -23.08
N GLN A 38 2.04 -0.27 -22.44
CA GLN A 38 1.16 0.12 -21.33
C GLN A 38 1.97 0.65 -20.13
N ILE A 39 3.13 0.07 -19.84
CA ILE A 39 4.02 0.55 -18.77
C ILE A 39 4.56 1.93 -19.13
N GLU A 40 4.99 2.16 -20.37
CA GLU A 40 5.41 3.49 -20.86
C GLU A 40 4.31 4.53 -20.70
N ASP A 41 3.09 4.20 -21.09
CA ASP A 41 1.93 5.10 -20.95
C ASP A 41 1.64 5.40 -19.47
N LEU A 42 1.65 4.38 -18.61
CA LEU A 42 1.44 4.51 -17.17
C LEU A 42 2.51 5.38 -16.49
N LEU A 43 3.75 5.33 -16.95
CA LEU A 43 4.83 6.20 -16.45
C LEU A 43 4.55 7.68 -16.72
N GLN A 44 3.76 8.03 -17.73
CA GLN A 44 3.41 9.44 -18.03
C GLN A 44 2.24 9.98 -17.21
N ARG A 45 1.50 9.12 -16.51
CA ARG A 45 0.28 9.50 -15.80
C ARG A 45 0.54 10.19 -14.46
N SER A 46 -0.48 10.90 -13.97
CA SER A 46 -0.52 11.46 -12.62
C SER A 46 -0.72 10.37 -11.55
N ALA A 47 -0.54 10.72 -10.28
CA ALA A 47 -0.69 9.76 -9.17
C ALA A 47 -2.12 9.23 -9.03
N GLU A 48 -3.13 10.09 -9.24
CA GLU A 48 -4.55 9.71 -9.15
C GLU A 48 -4.94 8.75 -10.28
N GLU A 49 -4.51 9.04 -11.51
CA GLU A 49 -4.74 8.17 -12.66
C GLU A 49 -4.02 6.83 -12.52
N LEU A 50 -2.79 6.83 -12.00
CA LEU A 50 -2.03 5.61 -11.72
C LEU A 50 -2.77 4.71 -10.73
N GLN A 51 -3.27 5.28 -9.63
CA GLN A 51 -4.02 4.53 -8.62
C GLN A 51 -5.28 3.90 -9.21
N TRP A 52 -6.03 4.65 -10.03
CA TRP A 52 -7.23 4.15 -10.69
C TRP A 52 -6.92 3.00 -11.65
N GLU A 53 -5.91 3.16 -12.51
CA GLU A 53 -5.52 2.12 -13.46
C GLU A 53 -5.00 0.86 -12.77
N LEU A 54 -4.13 1.00 -11.78
CA LEU A 54 -3.61 -0.15 -11.03
C LEU A 54 -4.71 -0.91 -10.31
N LYS A 55 -5.72 -0.21 -9.79
CA LYS A 55 -6.91 -0.85 -9.21
C LYS A 55 -7.63 -1.72 -10.25
N GLU A 56 -7.85 -1.22 -11.46
CA GLU A 56 -8.51 -1.98 -12.53
C GLU A 56 -7.65 -3.16 -13.02
N ILE A 57 -6.35 -2.96 -13.23
CA ILE A 57 -5.40 -4.01 -13.65
C ILE A 57 -5.32 -5.15 -12.63
N LEU A 58 -5.32 -4.82 -11.34
CA LEU A 58 -5.25 -5.79 -10.25
C LEU A 58 -6.60 -6.40 -9.89
N GLY A 59 -7.69 -5.89 -10.46
CA GLY A 59 -9.05 -6.38 -10.23
C GLY A 59 -9.58 -6.12 -8.81
N PHE A 60 -9.06 -5.11 -8.10
CA PHE A 60 -9.48 -4.78 -6.74
C PHE A 60 -10.78 -3.98 -6.74
N LYS A 61 -11.89 -4.65 -6.42
CA LYS A 61 -13.24 -4.07 -6.44
C LYS A 61 -13.65 -3.50 -5.09
N ASN A 62 -13.10 -4.03 -4.00
CA ASN A 62 -13.51 -3.74 -2.64
C ASN A 62 -12.42 -2.99 -1.85
N TYR A 63 -11.42 -2.40 -2.50
CA TYR A 63 -10.30 -1.72 -1.82
C TYR A 63 -10.74 -0.61 -0.83
N GLN A 64 -11.96 -0.06 -0.97
CA GLN A 64 -12.50 0.93 -0.03
C GLN A 64 -13.03 0.31 1.29
N THR A 65 -13.40 -0.97 1.26
CA THR A 65 -14.03 -1.69 2.40
C THR A 65 -13.21 -2.88 2.88
N CYS A 66 -12.27 -3.36 2.06
CA CYS A 66 -11.36 -4.47 2.32
C CYS A 66 -9.95 -3.93 2.55
N MET A 67 -9.52 -3.94 3.82
CA MET A 67 -8.19 -3.47 4.22
C MET A 67 -7.05 -4.22 3.50
N ARG A 68 -7.25 -5.51 3.19
CA ARG A 68 -6.28 -6.31 2.44
C ARG A 68 -6.12 -5.81 1.00
N GLU A 69 -7.22 -5.61 0.27
CA GLU A 69 -7.17 -5.05 -1.09
C GLU A 69 -6.60 -3.62 -1.07
N ALA A 70 -6.98 -2.81 -0.08
CA ALA A 70 -6.45 -1.46 0.11
C ALA A 70 -4.92 -1.46 0.25
N ALA A 71 -4.38 -2.29 1.15
CA ALA A 71 -2.95 -2.38 1.40
C ALA A 71 -2.18 -2.92 0.19
N LEU A 72 -2.74 -3.88 -0.53
CA LEU A 72 -2.14 -4.41 -1.76
C LEU A 72 -2.13 -3.36 -2.88
N LEU A 73 -3.22 -2.60 -3.05
CA LEU A 73 -3.28 -1.52 -4.03
C LEU A 73 -2.25 -0.44 -3.69
N ASP A 74 -2.24 0.05 -2.45
CA ASP A 74 -1.33 1.09 -1.98
C ASP A 74 0.14 0.69 -2.18
N TYR A 75 0.49 -0.54 -1.85
CA TYR A 75 1.85 -1.05 -2.04
C TYR A 75 2.27 -1.11 -3.51
N ASN A 76 1.37 -1.50 -4.41
CA ASN A 76 1.65 -1.52 -5.86
C ASN A 76 1.77 -0.11 -6.44
N VAL A 77 0.89 0.81 -6.04
CA VAL A 77 0.96 2.22 -6.46
C VAL A 77 2.26 2.85 -5.98
N CYS A 78 2.60 2.69 -4.70
CA CYS A 78 3.86 3.18 -4.14
C CYS A 78 5.08 2.58 -4.84
N GLY A 79 5.04 1.28 -5.15
CA GLY A 79 6.11 0.59 -5.87
C GLY A 79 6.33 1.10 -7.28
N PHE A 80 5.25 1.25 -8.04
CA PHE A 80 5.30 1.79 -9.39
C PHE A 80 5.78 3.25 -9.38
N TRP A 81 5.21 4.07 -8.49
CA TRP A 81 5.57 5.48 -8.37
C TRP A 81 7.03 5.66 -7.95
N TRP A 82 7.51 4.85 -7.00
CA TRP A 82 8.92 4.85 -6.61
C TRP A 82 9.84 4.50 -7.79
N ALA A 83 9.51 3.49 -8.60
CA ALA A 83 10.31 3.14 -9.78
C ALA A 83 10.36 4.29 -10.80
N LYS A 84 9.23 4.99 -10.99
CA LYS A 84 9.16 6.22 -11.79
C LYS A 84 10.08 7.31 -11.25
N GLU A 85 10.04 7.59 -9.94
CA GLU A 85 10.91 8.60 -9.30
C GLU A 85 12.39 8.22 -9.36
N ALA A 86 12.70 6.93 -9.25
CA ALA A 86 14.05 6.39 -9.43
C ALA A 86 14.53 6.43 -10.90
N SER A 87 13.71 6.95 -11.82
CA SER A 87 14.00 7.03 -13.26
C SER A 87 14.29 5.68 -13.91
N PHE A 88 13.64 4.61 -13.43
CA PHE A 88 13.77 3.29 -14.01
C PHE A 88 13.14 3.24 -15.40
N THR A 89 13.81 2.54 -16.31
CA THR A 89 13.26 2.25 -17.64
C THR A 89 11.96 1.44 -17.54
N PRO A 90 11.13 1.37 -18.59
CA PRO A 90 9.91 0.56 -18.55
C PRO A 90 10.20 -0.93 -18.26
N ALA A 91 11.32 -1.47 -18.75
CA ALA A 91 11.75 -2.83 -18.46
C ALA A 91 12.12 -3.03 -16.98
N GLN A 92 12.87 -2.09 -16.39
CA GLN A 92 13.22 -2.11 -14.97
C GLN A 92 11.99 -1.89 -14.06
N THR A 93 11.05 -1.05 -14.50
CA THR A 93 9.76 -0.82 -13.82
C THR A 93 8.93 -2.11 -13.84
N SER A 94 8.83 -2.78 -15.00
CA SER A 94 8.17 -4.09 -15.11
C SER A 94 8.80 -5.11 -14.17
N PHE A 95 10.13 -5.23 -14.17
CA PHE A 95 10.84 -6.12 -13.26
C PHE A 95 10.58 -5.79 -11.79
N THR A 96 10.62 -4.51 -11.42
CA THR A 96 10.34 -4.04 -10.07
C THR A 96 8.94 -4.47 -9.64
N MET A 97 7.92 -4.20 -10.46
CA MET A 97 6.54 -4.61 -10.17
C MET A 97 6.43 -6.13 -10.03
N ALA A 98 7.08 -6.89 -10.90
CA ALA A 98 7.07 -8.33 -10.84
C ALA A 98 7.69 -8.87 -9.53
N VAL A 99 8.79 -8.25 -9.08
CA VAL A 99 9.40 -8.55 -7.78
C VAL A 99 8.43 -8.24 -6.64
N LEU A 100 7.80 -7.06 -6.63
CA LEU A 100 6.84 -6.68 -5.59
C LEU A 100 5.69 -7.69 -5.48
N HIS A 101 5.14 -8.09 -6.62
CA HIS A 101 4.10 -9.11 -6.72
C HIS A 101 4.56 -10.45 -6.18
N MET A 102 5.73 -10.93 -6.63
CA MET A 102 6.32 -12.19 -6.17
C MET A 102 6.49 -12.20 -4.64
N LEU A 103 7.01 -11.12 -4.07
CA LEU A 103 7.25 -11.05 -2.62
C LEU A 103 5.93 -11.08 -1.82
N LEU A 104 4.90 -10.37 -2.30
CA LEU A 104 3.58 -10.37 -1.66
C LEU A 104 2.87 -11.72 -1.79
N GLU A 105 2.95 -12.37 -2.95
CA GLU A 105 2.41 -13.71 -3.18
C GLU A 105 3.12 -14.77 -2.32
N ASN A 106 4.43 -14.65 -2.14
CA ASN A 106 5.20 -15.52 -1.25
C ASN A 106 4.70 -15.46 0.20
N ILE A 107 4.32 -14.27 0.68
CA ILE A 107 3.71 -14.10 2.02
C ILE A 107 2.30 -14.70 2.03
N ARG A 108 1.48 -14.32 1.05
CA ARG A 108 0.04 -14.55 1.03
C ARG A 108 -0.36 -16.01 0.75
N GLU A 109 0.26 -16.60 -0.28
CA GLU A 109 -0.10 -17.92 -0.79
C GLU A 109 0.84 -19.00 -0.28
N LYS A 110 2.14 -18.70 -0.22
CA LYS A 110 3.16 -19.69 0.15
C LYS A 110 3.53 -19.66 1.63
N GLN A 111 3.04 -18.67 2.38
CA GLN A 111 3.35 -18.45 3.80
C GLN A 111 4.86 -18.51 4.11
N MET A 112 5.68 -17.99 3.19
CA MET A 112 7.13 -18.01 3.35
C MET A 112 7.55 -17.12 4.50
N SER A 113 8.49 -17.62 5.30
CA SER A 113 9.18 -16.80 6.31
C SER A 113 9.98 -15.67 5.65
N LEU A 114 10.35 -14.66 6.45
CA LEU A 114 11.19 -13.56 5.99
C LEU A 114 12.47 -14.03 5.29
N VAL A 115 13.14 -15.05 5.87
CA VAL A 115 14.42 -15.55 5.34
C VAL A 115 14.22 -16.23 3.98
N GLU A 116 13.18 -17.05 3.83
CA GLU A 116 12.88 -17.73 2.56
C GLU A 116 12.52 -16.72 1.46
N ASN A 117 11.69 -15.73 1.79
CA ASN A 117 11.27 -14.72 0.81
C ASN A 117 12.44 -13.78 0.41
N LEU A 118 13.34 -13.48 1.36
CA LEU A 118 14.58 -12.76 1.06
C LEU A 118 15.49 -13.55 0.12
N MET A 119 15.54 -14.89 0.24
CA MET A 119 16.30 -15.74 -0.68
C MET A 119 15.70 -15.71 -2.09
N GLU A 120 14.37 -15.76 -2.23
CA GLU A 120 13.70 -15.59 -3.54
C GLU A 120 13.97 -14.20 -4.15
N PHE A 121 13.94 -13.14 -3.32
CA PHE A 121 14.36 -11.81 -3.76
C PHE A 121 15.79 -11.78 -4.26
N ALA A 122 16.73 -12.37 -3.51
CA ALA A 122 18.14 -12.40 -3.87
C ALA A 122 18.39 -13.16 -5.18
N LYS A 123 17.65 -14.25 -5.43
CA LYS A 123 17.69 -14.98 -6.71
C LYS A 123 17.20 -14.11 -7.87
N ALA A 124 16.04 -13.46 -7.72
CA ALA A 124 15.46 -12.59 -8.73
C ALA A 124 16.35 -11.37 -9.03
N LEU A 125 16.94 -10.77 -8.00
CA LEU A 125 17.89 -9.68 -8.17
C LEU A 125 19.19 -10.15 -8.82
N GLY A 126 19.69 -11.31 -8.41
CA GLY A 126 20.88 -11.93 -8.99
C GLY A 126 20.74 -12.19 -10.48
N SER A 127 19.57 -12.63 -10.96
CA SER A 127 19.34 -12.83 -12.40
C SER A 127 19.25 -11.51 -13.18
N ALA A 128 18.70 -10.45 -12.59
CA ALA A 128 18.63 -9.14 -13.22
C ALA A 128 20.00 -8.43 -13.33
N CYS A 129 20.92 -8.70 -12.39
CA CYS A 129 22.26 -8.13 -12.37
C CYS A 129 23.31 -8.95 -13.15
N GLN A 130 23.00 -10.18 -13.55
CA GLN A 130 23.95 -11.04 -14.27
C GLN A 130 23.97 -10.70 -15.77
N CYS A 131 25.17 -10.45 -16.32
CA CYS A 131 25.43 -10.48 -17.76
C CYS A 131 25.59 -11.94 -18.22
N SER A 132 24.96 -12.35 -19.33
CA SER A 132 25.37 -13.59 -19.98
C SER A 132 26.80 -13.44 -20.47
N THR A 133 27.71 -14.24 -19.94
CA THR A 133 29.15 -14.21 -20.25
C THR A 133 29.47 -14.74 -21.66
N SER A 134 28.50 -14.76 -22.58
CA SER A 134 28.65 -15.24 -23.94
C SER A 134 28.02 -14.22 -24.87
N GLU A 135 28.87 -13.63 -25.72
CA GLU A 135 28.58 -12.62 -26.72
C GLU A 135 28.59 -11.16 -26.23
N GLU A 136 29.23 -10.32 -27.04
CA GLU A 136 29.82 -9.02 -26.71
C GLU A 136 28.81 -7.90 -26.34
N ASP A 137 27.52 -8.21 -26.24
CA ASP A 137 26.43 -7.23 -26.04
C ASP A 137 25.44 -7.59 -24.90
N ALA A 138 25.85 -8.41 -23.93
CA ALA A 138 24.98 -8.77 -22.81
C ALA A 138 24.89 -7.65 -21.74
N THR A 139 24.00 -6.69 -21.91
CA THR A 139 23.71 -5.68 -20.88
C THR A 139 22.82 -6.27 -19.78
N SER A 140 23.24 -6.18 -18.52
CA SER A 140 22.38 -6.51 -17.37
C SER A 140 21.16 -5.57 -17.31
N LEU A 141 20.05 -6.05 -16.74
CA LEU A 141 18.85 -5.21 -16.59
C LEU A 141 19.06 -4.09 -15.57
N LEU A 142 19.77 -4.42 -14.49
CA LEU A 142 20.13 -3.47 -13.43
C LEU A 142 21.64 -3.33 -13.35
N ASN A 143 22.09 -2.10 -13.19
CA ASN A 143 23.45 -1.81 -12.75
C ASN A 143 23.54 -1.89 -11.21
N THR A 144 24.76 -1.76 -10.68
CA THR A 144 25.01 -1.89 -9.23
C THR A 144 24.26 -0.85 -8.41
N GLU A 145 24.17 0.40 -8.87
CA GLU A 145 23.48 1.47 -8.14
C GLU A 145 21.97 1.25 -8.13
N GLU A 146 21.39 0.90 -9.28
CA GLU A 146 19.96 0.57 -9.40
C GLU A 146 19.57 -0.63 -8.52
N ALA A 147 20.42 -1.65 -8.46
CA ALA A 147 20.22 -2.79 -7.59
C ALA A 147 20.23 -2.38 -6.10
N ILE A 148 21.17 -1.52 -5.68
CA ILE A 148 21.23 -0.99 -4.30
C ILE A 148 19.97 -0.17 -3.98
N MET A 149 19.51 0.66 -4.91
CA MET A 149 18.26 1.42 -4.76
C MET A 149 17.07 0.49 -4.55
N LEU A 150 16.92 -0.56 -5.36
CA LEU A 150 15.85 -1.54 -5.22
C LEU A 150 15.94 -2.31 -3.90
N ILE A 151 17.13 -2.80 -3.51
CA ILE A 151 17.35 -3.44 -2.21
C ILE A 151 16.90 -2.52 -1.08
N SER A 152 17.30 -1.25 -1.13
CA SER A 152 16.97 -0.26 -0.10
C SER A 152 15.48 -0.01 0.00
N TYR A 153 14.80 0.10 -1.15
CA TYR A 153 13.34 0.24 -1.23
C TYR A 153 12.64 -0.97 -0.60
N ILE A 154 12.89 -2.18 -1.11
CA ILE A 154 12.24 -3.42 -0.63
C ILE A 154 12.48 -3.64 0.86
N ARG A 155 13.69 -3.36 1.34
CA ARG A 155 14.01 -3.47 2.76
C ARG A 155 13.12 -2.56 3.60
N LYS A 156 12.93 -1.30 3.21
CA LYS A 156 12.14 -0.30 3.95
C LYS A 156 10.63 -0.50 3.78
N SER A 157 10.17 -0.86 2.59
CA SER A 157 8.74 -0.94 2.25
C SER A 157 8.10 -2.26 2.71
N LEU A 158 8.84 -3.38 2.66
CA LEU A 158 8.33 -4.72 2.96
C LEU A 158 9.05 -5.39 4.13
N PHE A 159 10.37 -5.65 4.02
CA PHE A 159 11.05 -6.55 4.95
C PHE A 159 11.11 -6.01 6.39
N GLN A 160 11.27 -4.70 6.59
CA GLN A 160 11.18 -4.11 7.94
C GLN A 160 9.80 -4.25 8.59
N LYS A 161 8.75 -4.43 7.78
CA LYS A 161 7.36 -4.55 8.22
C LYS A 161 6.80 -5.96 7.96
N TYR A 162 7.68 -6.95 7.76
CA TYR A 162 7.28 -8.28 7.25
C TYR A 162 6.21 -8.94 8.11
N ARG A 163 6.36 -8.87 9.44
CA ARG A 163 5.40 -9.46 10.39
C ARG A 163 3.99 -8.86 10.27
N LEU A 164 3.90 -7.57 9.92
CA LEU A 164 2.61 -6.92 9.70
C LEU A 164 1.93 -7.49 8.46
N TYR A 165 2.68 -7.63 7.36
CA TYR A 165 2.17 -8.23 6.13
C TYR A 165 1.80 -9.70 6.30
N GLU A 166 2.59 -10.48 7.03
CA GLU A 166 2.21 -11.86 7.41
C GLU A 166 0.85 -11.87 8.11
N LEU A 167 0.65 -11.05 9.14
CA LEU A 167 -0.60 -11.02 9.90
C LEU A 167 -1.81 -10.52 9.10
N HIS A 168 -1.60 -9.57 8.18
CA HIS A 168 -2.67 -8.97 7.37
C HIS A 168 -3.04 -9.77 6.12
N LEU A 169 -2.05 -10.41 5.50
CA LEU A 169 -2.24 -11.15 4.25
C LEU A 169 -2.53 -12.63 4.49
N SER A 170 -2.17 -13.17 5.65
CA SER A 170 -2.57 -14.51 6.04
C SER A 170 -4.08 -14.56 6.31
N THR A 171 -4.67 -15.71 5.99
CA THR A 171 -6.11 -15.99 6.06
C THR A 171 -6.70 -16.32 7.46
N PRO A 172 -5.99 -16.38 8.61
CA PRO A 172 -6.59 -16.99 9.79
C PRO A 172 -7.71 -16.16 10.43
N ARG A 173 -7.84 -14.84 10.17
CA ARG A 173 -8.91 -14.03 10.78
C ARG A 173 -10.29 -14.32 10.22
N ASP A 174 -10.41 -14.64 8.94
CA ASP A 174 -11.72 -14.93 8.35
C ASP A 174 -12.27 -16.27 8.86
N GLU A 175 -11.39 -17.26 9.08
CA GLU A 175 -11.76 -18.55 9.66
C GLU A 175 -12.01 -18.47 11.18
N LEU A 176 -11.22 -17.70 11.94
CA LEU A 176 -11.42 -17.57 13.39
C LEU A 176 -12.76 -16.91 13.75
N LEU A 177 -13.20 -15.93 12.94
CA LEU A 177 -14.45 -15.19 13.18
C LEU A 177 -15.70 -15.98 12.80
N LEU A 178 -15.58 -17.02 11.96
CA LEU A 178 -16.67 -17.95 11.66
C LEU A 178 -16.87 -19.00 12.76
N GLY A 179 -15.83 -19.31 13.54
CA GLY A 179 -15.89 -20.27 14.65
C GLY A 179 -16.30 -19.67 16.01
N MET A 180 -16.22 -18.36 16.17
CA MET A 180 -16.70 -17.67 17.37
C MET A 180 -18.19 -17.36 17.22
N GLU A 181 -19.04 -18.19 17.83
CA GLU A 181 -20.44 -17.85 18.05
C GLU A 181 -20.50 -16.48 18.75
N ARG A 182 -21.05 -15.47 18.07
CA ARG A 182 -21.23 -14.14 18.66
C ARG A 182 -22.38 -14.20 19.67
N THR A 183 -22.10 -14.69 20.87
CA THR A 183 -22.98 -14.47 22.02
C THR A 183 -22.86 -13.01 22.44
N ILE A 184 -23.68 -12.15 21.83
CA ILE A 184 -23.92 -10.82 22.36
C ILE A 184 -24.86 -11.03 23.55
N GLU A 185 -24.31 -11.06 24.75
CA GLU A 185 -25.12 -10.96 25.96
C GLU A 185 -25.75 -9.56 26.00
N VAL A 186 -27.00 -9.47 25.58
CA VAL A 186 -27.80 -8.27 25.73
C VAL A 186 -28.22 -8.20 27.20
N PHE A 187 -27.49 -7.43 27.99
CA PHE A 187 -27.96 -7.05 29.32
C PHE A 187 -29.17 -6.14 29.17
N THR A 188 -30.37 -6.70 29.34
CA THR A 188 -31.56 -5.88 29.56
C THR A 188 -31.45 -5.28 30.96
N CYS A 189 -30.99 -4.04 31.05
CA CYS A 189 -31.14 -3.27 32.27
C CYS A 189 -32.65 -3.07 32.48
N GLN A 190 -33.23 -3.72 33.49
CA GLN A 190 -34.66 -3.57 33.79
C GLN A 190 -35.00 -2.15 34.29
N ASP A 191 -33.98 -1.35 34.63
CA ASP A 191 -34.08 0.06 35.05
C ASP A 191 -33.17 0.96 34.20
N ALA A 192 -33.22 0.82 32.87
CA ALA A 192 -32.58 1.79 31.98
C ALA A 192 -33.32 3.13 32.08
N PHE A 193 -32.84 4.03 32.94
CA PHE A 193 -33.14 5.45 32.80
C PHE A 193 -32.73 5.86 31.38
N THR A 194 -33.66 6.47 30.65
CA THR A 194 -33.36 6.94 29.30
C THR A 194 -32.24 7.99 29.37
N PRO A 195 -31.30 8.04 28.41
CA PRO A 195 -30.15 8.98 28.45
C PRO A 195 -30.54 10.46 28.55
N LEU A 196 -31.82 10.79 28.36
CA LEU A 196 -32.38 12.13 28.44
C LEU A 196 -32.92 12.51 29.83
N GLU A 197 -32.95 11.57 30.79
CA GLU A 197 -33.55 11.77 32.11
C GLU A 197 -32.54 12.26 33.17
N GLU A 198 -31.25 12.25 32.85
CA GLU A 198 -30.20 12.98 33.60
C GLU A 198 -30.18 14.50 33.30
N GLY A 199 -31.14 14.98 32.50
CA GLY A 199 -31.38 16.40 32.30
C GLY A 199 -32.00 17.03 33.54
N ILE A 200 -31.26 17.97 34.16
CA ILE A 200 -31.64 18.96 35.18
C ILE A 200 -33.10 18.86 35.64
N SER A 201 -33.31 18.42 36.88
CA SER A 201 -34.66 18.25 37.42
C SER A 201 -35.47 19.55 37.35
N THR A 202 -36.72 19.46 36.89
CA THR A 202 -37.62 20.59 36.58
C THR A 202 -37.88 21.53 37.76
N HIS A 203 -37.54 21.14 38.99
CA HIS A 203 -37.63 22.01 40.17
C HIS A 203 -36.50 23.05 40.28
N LEU A 204 -35.45 22.97 39.44
CA LEU A 204 -34.38 23.98 39.36
C LEU A 204 -34.67 25.11 38.37
N PHE A 205 -35.70 24.97 37.52
CA PHE A 205 -36.08 26.02 36.56
C PHE A 205 -36.53 27.35 37.20
N PRO A 206 -37.30 27.38 38.30
CA PRO A 206 -37.73 28.64 38.91
C PRO A 206 -36.57 29.46 39.47
N ASP A 207 -35.52 28.79 39.97
CA ASP A 207 -34.37 29.45 40.60
C ASP A 207 -33.41 30.07 39.58
N ILE A 208 -33.26 29.43 38.41
CA ILE A 208 -32.47 29.98 37.30
C ILE A 208 -33.16 31.23 36.72
N GLN A 209 -34.49 31.18 36.60
CA GLN A 209 -35.27 32.30 36.05
C GLN A 209 -35.27 33.52 36.98
N LYS A 210 -35.36 33.31 38.30
CA LYS A 210 -35.19 34.38 39.30
C LYS A 210 -33.80 35.01 39.26
N ASN A 211 -32.75 34.19 39.13
CA ASN A 211 -31.38 34.72 39.09
C ASN A 211 -31.10 35.52 37.80
N GLN A 212 -31.74 35.16 36.68
CA GLN A 212 -31.70 35.93 35.44
C GLN A 212 -32.39 37.29 35.61
N GLU A 213 -33.59 37.32 36.20
CA GLU A 213 -34.33 38.56 36.47
C GLU A 213 -33.60 39.48 37.47
N ILE A 214 -32.89 38.92 38.46
CA ILE A 214 -32.07 39.71 39.39
C ILE A 214 -30.86 40.33 38.68
N SER A 215 -30.20 39.59 37.78
CA SER A 215 -29.08 40.10 36.98
C SER A 215 -29.51 41.22 36.03
N ASP A 216 -30.65 41.07 35.37
CA ASP A 216 -31.15 42.08 34.42
C ASP A 216 -31.61 43.37 35.12
N ASN A 217 -32.18 43.25 36.33
CA ASN A 217 -32.57 44.41 37.14
C ASN A 217 -31.35 45.16 37.73
N LEU A 218 -30.27 44.47 38.09
CA LEU A 218 -29.02 45.09 38.54
C LEU A 218 -28.34 45.88 37.41
N GLN A 219 -28.34 45.35 36.18
CA GLN A 219 -27.78 46.06 35.01
C GLN A 219 -28.61 47.28 34.59
N LEU A 220 -29.93 47.28 34.82
CA LEU A 220 -30.80 48.44 34.59
C LEU A 220 -30.55 49.55 35.62
N GLN A 221 -30.32 49.20 36.90
CA GLN A 221 -29.99 50.18 37.95
C GLN A 221 -28.62 50.85 37.78
N GLU A 222 -27.61 50.13 37.28
CA GLU A 222 -26.30 50.73 36.96
C GLU A 222 -26.39 51.71 35.79
N LYS A 223 -27.21 51.43 34.77
CA LYS A 223 -27.42 52.33 33.63
C LYS A 223 -28.18 53.61 34.00
N THR A 224 -29.18 53.52 34.89
CA THR A 224 -29.91 54.72 35.36
C THR A 224 -29.04 55.60 36.26
N SER A 225 -28.13 55.02 37.03
CA SER A 225 -27.21 55.77 37.92
C SER A 225 -26.10 56.50 37.16
N ALA A 226 -25.68 55.98 36.00
CA ALA A 226 -24.67 56.62 35.15
C ALA A 226 -25.19 57.81 34.32
N THR A 227 -26.52 57.99 34.22
CA THR A 227 -27.11 59.11 33.45
C THR A 227 -27.25 60.38 34.29
N ASP A 228 -27.39 60.25 35.62
CA ASP A 228 -27.54 61.38 36.55
C ASP A 228 -26.23 62.07 36.97
N GLN A 229 -25.07 61.55 36.55
CA GLN A 229 -23.76 62.16 36.84
C GLN A 229 -23.21 63.04 35.71
N ASN A 230 -23.86 63.09 34.54
CA ASN A 230 -23.38 63.90 33.41
C ASN A 230 -24.02 65.31 33.32
N ASP A 231 -25.01 65.62 34.17
CA ASP A 231 -25.71 66.93 34.18
C ASP A 231 -25.25 67.90 35.28
N ARG A 232 -24.09 67.65 35.94
CA ARG A 232 -23.55 68.53 37.00
C ARG A 232 -22.18 69.17 36.74
N ASN A 233 -21.67 69.18 35.51
CA ASN A 233 -20.41 69.87 35.18
C ASN A 233 -20.50 70.74 33.92
N THR A 234 -21.31 71.82 33.91
CA THR A 234 -20.96 73.07 33.21
C THR A 234 -21.77 74.27 33.73
N VAL A 235 -21.22 74.96 34.74
CA VAL A 235 -21.60 76.29 35.27
C VAL A 235 -20.22 76.94 35.47
N LEU A 236 -19.70 77.91 34.70
CA LEU A 236 -20.17 79.24 34.28
C LEU A 236 -19.29 79.79 33.13
N PRO A 237 -19.73 80.89 32.46
CA PRO A 237 -19.00 81.59 31.41
C PRO A 237 -18.03 82.62 32.01
N ASN A 238 -16.85 82.79 31.41
CA ASN A 238 -16.02 83.97 31.65
C ASN A 238 -16.17 84.97 30.50
N THR A 239 -16.50 86.20 30.91
CA THR A 239 -16.35 87.44 30.15
C THR A 239 -14.90 87.86 30.15
#